data_AF-A0A2V3W3B0-F1
#
_entry.id   AF-A0A2V3W3B0-F1
#
_cell.length_a   1.000
_cell.length_b   1.000
_cell.length_c   1.000
_cell.angle_alpha   90.00
_cell.angle_beta   90.00
_cell.angle_gamma   90.00
#
_symmetry.space_group_name_H-M   'P 1'
#
loop_
_entity.id
_entity.type
_entity.pdbx_description
1 polymer ?
#
loop_
_entity_poly.entity_id
_entity_poly.type
_entity_poly.pdbx_seq_one_letter_code
_entity_poly.pdbx_strand_id
1 'polypeptide(L)'
;MDMVALLEGLTQVEGIRLIIALLAIIIVASTTDFSFGWVNARFNSNVKFESGIALYGIIKKMMYFIVLVLFMIVAFLLVPEKIAIPAVVTLFIGYLVSEINSILSHLELTEDGKKGELFRTFISRILNGDKSSE
;
A
#
# COMPACT_ATOMS: atom_id res chain seq x y z
N MET A 1 -16.52 25.24 6.90
CA MET A 1 -15.08 25.06 7.19
C MET A 1 -14.40 24.90 5.84
N ASP A 2 -13.45 25.77 5.52
CA ASP A 2 -12.72 25.67 4.25
C ASP A 2 -11.90 24.37 4.27
N MET A 3 -12.12 23.50 3.27
CA MET A 3 -11.38 22.23 3.16
C MET A 3 -9.88 22.48 2.98
N VAL A 4 -9.51 23.58 2.33
CA VAL A 4 -8.11 23.97 2.18
C VAL A 4 -7.51 24.30 3.54
N ALA A 5 -8.21 25.09 4.36
CA ALA A 5 -7.75 25.44 5.70
C ALA A 5 -7.63 24.21 6.65
N LEU A 6 -8.53 23.21 6.52
CA LEU A 6 -8.40 21.95 7.25
C LEU A 6 -7.13 21.20 6.85
N LEU A 7 -6.86 21.09 5.53
CA LEU A 7 -5.68 20.41 5.01
C LEU A 7 -4.40 21.14 5.42
N GLU A 8 -4.39 22.47 5.34
CA GLU A 8 -3.27 23.29 5.80
C GLU A 8 -2.96 23.03 7.27
N GLY A 9 -3.98 23.00 8.13
CA GLY A 9 -3.83 22.68 9.56
C GLY A 9 -3.21 21.30 9.80
N LEU A 10 -3.61 20.27 9.05
CA LEU A 10 -3.04 18.93 9.15
C LEU A 10 -1.58 18.86 8.66
N THR A 11 -1.21 19.67 7.68
CA THR A 11 0.16 19.70 7.14
C THR A 11 1.17 20.46 8.01
N GLN A 12 0.73 21.16 9.06
CA GLN A 12 1.64 21.87 9.98
C GLN A 12 2.40 20.92 10.92
N VAL A 13 1.89 19.71 11.15
CA VAL A 13 2.57 18.69 11.95
C VAL A 13 3.50 17.90 11.04
N GLU A 14 4.81 17.96 11.29
CA GLU A 14 5.84 17.37 10.42
C GLU A 14 5.62 15.87 10.17
N GLY A 15 5.26 15.12 11.21
CA GLY A 15 4.93 13.69 11.09
C GLY A 15 3.69 13.41 10.23
N ILE A 16 2.65 14.22 10.36
CA ILE A 16 1.42 14.09 9.55
C ILE A 16 1.71 14.49 8.09
N ARG A 17 2.52 15.53 7.87
CA ARG A 17 2.95 15.94 6.53
C ARG A 17 3.67 14.82 5.78
N LEU A 18 4.56 14.07 6.46
CA LEU A 18 5.23 12.91 5.88
C LEU A 18 4.22 11.81 5.49
N ILE A 19 3.25 11.53 6.36
CA ILE A 19 2.22 10.52 6.13
C ILE A 19 1.32 10.89 4.95
N ILE A 20 0.92 12.16 4.84
CA ILE A 20 0.16 12.69 3.70
C ILE A 20 0.98 12.58 2.41
N ALA A 21 2.27 12.92 2.45
CA ALA A 21 3.17 12.78 1.29
C ALA A 21 3.28 11.31 0.84
N LEU A 22 3.42 10.37 1.79
CA LEU A 22 3.42 8.94 1.50
C LEU A 22 2.09 8.47 0.89
N LEU A 23 0.94 8.94 1.38
CA LEU A 23 -0.37 8.66 0.78
C LEU A 23 -0.45 9.15 -0.66
N ALA A 24 0.04 10.35 -0.94
CA ALA A 24 0.06 10.89 -2.30
C ALA A 24 0.91 10.01 -3.22
N ILE A 25 2.10 9.59 -2.78
CA ILE A 25 2.97 8.68 -3.53
C ILE A 25 2.29 7.33 -3.75
N ILE A 26 1.63 6.79 -2.73
CA ILE A 26 0.86 5.54 -2.81
C ILE A 26 -0.26 5.64 -3.87
N ILE A 27 -1.00 6.74 -3.90
CA ILE A 27 -2.07 6.95 -4.89
C ILE A 27 -1.48 6.95 -6.31
N VAL A 28 -0.37 7.64 -6.52
CA VAL A 28 0.34 7.65 -7.81
C VAL A 28 0.81 6.25 -8.18
N ALA A 29 1.43 5.52 -7.26
CA ALA A 29 1.90 4.15 -7.49
C ALA A 29 0.73 3.20 -7.83
N SER A 30 -0.36 3.25 -7.08
CA SER A 30 -1.51 2.37 -7.28
C SER A 30 -2.24 2.65 -8.60
N THR A 31 -2.29 3.93 -9.02
CA THR A 31 -2.84 4.34 -10.32
C THR A 31 -1.95 3.87 -11.47
N THR A 32 -0.64 3.98 -11.30
CA THR A 32 0.36 3.51 -12.27
C THR A 32 0.28 2.00 -12.43
N ASP A 33 0.23 1.26 -11.31
CA ASP A 33 0.08 -0.19 -11.30
C ASP A 33 -1.20 -0.65 -11.99
N PHE A 34 -2.34 -0.02 -11.68
CA PHE A 34 -3.60 -0.31 -12.35
C PHE A 34 -3.50 -0.12 -13.87
N SER A 35 -2.85 0.96 -14.30
CA SER A 35 -2.65 1.26 -15.72
C SER A 35 -1.80 0.18 -16.40
N PHE A 36 -0.68 -0.23 -15.78
CA PHE A 36 0.16 -1.30 -16.31
C PHE A 36 -0.53 -2.67 -16.30
N GLY A 37 -1.28 -3.00 -15.26
CA GLY A 37 -2.07 -4.23 -15.21
C GLY A 37 -3.14 -4.29 -16.30
N TRP A 38 -3.79 -3.16 -16.59
CA TRP A 38 -4.76 -3.05 -17.69
C TRP A 38 -4.09 -3.20 -19.06
N VAL A 39 -2.95 -2.54 -19.28
CA VAL A 39 -2.15 -2.66 -20.52
C VAL A 39 -1.72 -4.12 -20.71
N ASN A 40 -1.10 -4.74 -19.71
CA ASN A 40 -0.64 -6.13 -19.79
C ASN A 40 -1.78 -7.09 -20.16
N ALA A 41 -2.92 -6.98 -19.47
CA ALA A 41 -4.09 -7.82 -19.75
C ALA A 41 -4.73 -7.56 -21.13
N ARG A 42 -4.54 -6.38 -21.73
CA ARG A 42 -5.03 -6.07 -23.09
C ARG A 42 -4.14 -6.66 -24.19
N PHE A 43 -2.84 -6.77 -23.97
CA PHE A 43 -1.87 -7.26 -24.96
C PHE A 43 -1.54 -8.75 -24.83
N ASN A 44 -1.78 -9.36 -23.66
CA ASN A 44 -1.64 -10.81 -23.48
C ASN A 44 -2.86 -11.57 -24.01
N SER A 45 -2.69 -12.28 -25.14
CA SER A 45 -3.74 -13.05 -25.82
C SER A 45 -4.20 -14.31 -25.08
N ASN A 46 -3.50 -14.71 -24.01
CA ASN A 46 -3.85 -15.86 -23.17
C ASN A 46 -4.78 -15.51 -21.99
N VAL A 47 -5.04 -14.22 -21.74
CA VAL A 47 -5.90 -13.80 -20.63
C VAL A 47 -7.28 -13.47 -21.20
N LYS A 48 -8.28 -14.33 -20.92
CA LYS A 48 -9.68 -13.97 -21.19
C LYS A 48 -10.02 -12.78 -20.30
N PHE A 49 -10.20 -11.62 -20.92
CA PHE A 49 -10.59 -10.40 -20.23
C PHE A 49 -12.05 -10.51 -19.78
N GLU A 50 -12.28 -11.19 -18.66
CA GLU A 50 -13.57 -11.21 -17.99
C GLU A 50 -13.68 -9.97 -17.11
N SER A 51 -14.71 -9.16 -17.33
CA SER A 51 -14.95 -7.91 -16.61
C SER A 51 -14.95 -8.06 -15.08
N GLY A 52 -15.34 -9.25 -14.57
CA GLY A 52 -15.29 -9.58 -13.14
C GLY A 52 -13.87 -9.64 -12.57
N ILE A 53 -12.88 -10.09 -13.33
CA ILE A 53 -11.47 -10.18 -12.87
C ILE A 53 -10.87 -8.77 -12.76
N ALA A 54 -11.14 -7.90 -13.72
CA ALA A 54 -10.70 -6.51 -13.69
C ALA A 54 -11.34 -5.73 -12.51
N LEU A 55 -12.64 -5.93 -12.27
CA LEU A 55 -13.34 -5.33 -11.14
C LEU A 55 -12.77 -5.80 -9.80
N TYR A 56 -12.45 -7.10 -9.68
CA TYR A 56 -11.84 -7.66 -8.47
C TYR A 56 -10.48 -7.01 -8.16
N GLY A 57 -9.65 -6.75 -9.17
CA GLY A 57 -8.38 -6.05 -9.01
C GLY A 57 -8.55 -4.64 -8.42
N ILE A 58 -9.53 -3.88 -8.92
CA ILE A 58 -9.85 -2.53 -8.41
C ILE A 58 -10.35 -2.61 -6.98
N ILE A 59 -11.30 -3.51 -6.67
CA ILE A 59 -11.85 -3.67 -5.32
C ILE A 59 -10.73 -3.99 -4.33
N LYS A 60 -9.81 -4.88 -4.69
CA LYS A 60 -8.69 -5.25 -3.82
C LYS A 60 -7.79 -4.05 -3.50
N LYS A 61 -7.49 -3.20 -4.49
CA LYS A 61 -6.72 -1.95 -4.28
C LYS A 61 -7.47 -0.96 -3.38
N MET A 62 -8.78 -0.79 -3.61
CA MET A 62 -9.62 0.05 -2.76
C MET A 62 -9.66 -0.46 -1.31
N MET A 63 -9.75 -1.78 -1.09
CA MET A 63 -9.72 -2.37 0.24
C MET A 63 -8.41 -2.05 0.97
N TYR A 64 -7.25 -2.16 0.31
CA TYR A 64 -5.99 -1.78 0.92
C TYR A 64 -5.96 -0.30 1.29
N PHE A 65 -6.41 0.57 0.39
CA PHE A 65 -6.46 2.01 0.67
C PHE A 65 -7.36 2.33 1.88
N ILE A 66 -8.54 1.71 1.97
CA ILE A 66 -9.43 1.83 3.13
C ILE A 66 -8.72 1.38 4.41
N VAL A 67 -8.02 0.25 4.39
CA VAL A 67 -7.26 -0.26 5.54
C VAL A 67 -6.18 0.73 5.98
N LEU A 68 -5.42 1.32 5.04
CA LEU A 68 -4.39 2.32 5.36
C LEU A 68 -4.98 3.55 6.05
N VAL A 69 -6.08 4.09 5.52
CA VAL A 69 -6.74 5.27 6.07
C VAL A 69 -7.34 4.97 7.44
N LEU A 70 -8.03 3.83 7.60
CA LEU A 70 -8.60 3.42 8.87
C LEU A 70 -7.51 3.18 9.92
N PHE A 71 -6.42 2.50 9.56
CA PHE A 71 -5.29 2.28 10.46
C PHE A 71 -4.68 3.61 10.91
N MET A 72 -4.50 4.57 9.99
CA MET A 72 -4.04 5.91 10.32
C MET A 72 -4.98 6.58 11.33
N ILE A 73 -6.29 6.62 11.06
CA ILE A 73 -7.27 7.24 11.97
C ILE A 73 -7.22 6.60 13.37
N VAL A 74 -7.23 5.27 13.43
CA VAL A 74 -7.21 4.52 14.69
C VAL A 74 -5.89 4.74 15.44
N ALA A 75 -4.75 4.73 14.74
CA ALA A 75 -3.44 4.96 15.35
C ALA A 75 -3.35 6.35 15.98
N PHE A 76 -3.78 7.40 15.27
CA PHE A 76 -3.76 8.77 15.79
C PHE A 76 -4.79 9.02 16.89
N LEU A 77 -5.88 8.25 16.94
CA LEU A 77 -6.91 8.40 17.98
C LEU A 77 -6.54 7.69 19.29
N LEU A 78 -5.88 6.53 19.21
CA LEU A 78 -5.70 5.63 20.35
C LEU A 78 -4.26 5.51 20.87
N VAL A 79 -3.28 5.91 20.06
CA VAL A 79 -1.86 5.66 20.34
C VAL A 79 -1.12 6.99 20.49
N PRO A 80 -0.17 7.12 21.45
CA PRO A 80 0.68 8.29 21.54
C PRO A 80 1.39 8.57 20.21
N GLU A 81 1.44 9.85 19.83
CA GLU A 81 1.97 10.30 18.54
C GLU A 81 3.37 9.76 18.23
N LYS A 82 4.24 9.68 19.25
CA LYS A 82 5.61 9.12 19.15
C LYS A 82 5.65 7.66 18.67
N ILE A 83 4.57 6.90 18.86
CA ILE A 83 4.42 5.50 18.42
C ILE A 83 3.54 5.44 17.16
N ALA A 84 2.48 6.24 17.10
CA ALA A 84 1.55 6.26 15.96
C ALA A 84 2.25 6.62 14.64
N ILE A 85 3.09 7.66 14.63
CA ILE A 85 3.80 8.10 13.42
C ILE A 85 4.67 6.97 12.84
N PRO A 86 5.65 6.39 13.55
CA PRO A 86 6.51 5.36 12.97
C PRO A 86 5.73 4.10 12.56
N ALA A 87 4.67 3.74 13.28
CA ALA A 87 3.81 2.62 12.92
C ALA A 87 3.09 2.85 11.58
N VAL A 88 2.47 4.02 11.41
CA VAL A 88 1.77 4.39 10.16
C VAL A 88 2.76 4.50 9.00
N VAL A 89 3.91 5.15 9.21
CA VAL A 89 4.97 5.27 8.18
C VAL A 89 5.46 3.89 7.74
N THR A 90 5.71 2.98 8.69
CA THR A 90 6.16 1.61 8.37
C THR A 90 5.12 0.87 7.53
N LEU A 91 3.85 0.94 7.92
CA LEU A 91 2.76 0.33 7.16
C LEU A 91 2.66 0.90 5.73
N PHE A 92 2.76 2.22 5.60
CA PHE A 92 2.63 2.90 4.30
C PHE A 92 3.82 2.57 3.39
N ILE A 93 5.04 2.53 3.93
CA ILE A 93 6.22 2.08 3.19
C ILE A 93 6.08 0.62 2.77
N GLY A 94 5.63 -0.28 3.66
CA GLY A 94 5.40 -1.68 3.34
C GLY A 94 4.39 -1.86 2.21
N TYR A 95 3.30 -1.09 2.23
CA TYR A 95 2.33 -1.07 1.14
C TYR A 95 2.92 -0.52 -0.16
N LEU A 96 3.66 0.59 -0.09
CA LEU A 96 4.31 1.20 -1.26
C LEU A 96 5.28 0.22 -1.95
N VAL A 97 6.10 -0.49 -1.17
CA VAL A 97 6.98 -1.56 -1.69
C VAL A 97 6.16 -2.66 -2.38
N SER A 98 5.01 -3.02 -1.82
CA SER A 98 4.12 -4.02 -2.43
C SER A 98 3.49 -3.55 -3.75
N GLU A 99 3.20 -2.25 -3.88
CA GLU A 99 2.72 -1.62 -5.12
C GLU A 99 3.85 -1.51 -6.16
N ILE A 100 5.06 -1.12 -5.77
CA ILE A 100 6.22 -1.11 -6.68
C ILE A 100 6.49 -2.51 -7.23
N ASN A 101 6.49 -3.54 -6.38
CA ASN A 101 6.63 -4.93 -6.83
C ASN A 101 5.48 -5.37 -7.75
N SER A 102 4.30 -4.76 -7.62
CA SER A 102 3.17 -4.98 -8.53
C SER A 102 3.47 -4.46 -9.92
N ILE A 103 3.94 -3.21 -9.98
CA ILE A 103 4.29 -2.53 -11.22
C ILE A 103 5.39 -3.31 -11.94
N LEU A 104 6.43 -3.72 -11.23
CA LEU A 104 7.54 -4.48 -11.80
C LEU A 104 7.09 -5.84 -12.36
N SER A 105 6.15 -6.52 -11.70
CA SER A 105 5.55 -7.76 -12.19
C SER A 105 4.77 -7.53 -13.48
N HIS A 106 3.98 -6.45 -13.56
CA HIS A 106 3.30 -6.08 -14.81
C HIS A 106 4.24 -5.68 -15.95
N LEU A 107 5.49 -5.31 -15.65
CA LEU A 107 6.54 -5.03 -16.62
C LEU A 107 7.43 -6.25 -16.92
N GLU A 108 7.08 -7.44 -16.42
CA GLU A 108 7.87 -8.68 -16.53
C GLU A 108 9.29 -8.58 -15.92
N LEU A 109 9.52 -7.59 -15.03
CA LEU A 109 10.82 -7.35 -14.37
C LEU A 109 11.00 -8.17 -13.09
N THR A 110 9.93 -8.81 -12.58
CA THR A 110 9.95 -9.67 -11.39
C THR A 110 8.97 -10.83 -11.56
N GLU A 111 9.40 -12.07 -11.27
CA GLU A 111 8.54 -13.27 -11.34
C GLU A 111 7.35 -13.16 -10.36
N ASP A 112 6.15 -13.32 -10.92
CA ASP A 112 4.86 -13.26 -10.25
C ASP A 112 4.78 -14.21 -9.04
N GLY A 113 4.50 -13.68 -7.85
CA GLY A 113 3.91 -14.50 -6.78
C GLY A 113 4.46 -14.33 -5.37
N LYS A 114 5.62 -13.70 -5.17
CA LYS A 114 6.24 -13.63 -3.82
C LYS A 114 5.56 -12.70 -2.81
N LYS A 115 4.50 -11.97 -3.17
CA LYS A 115 3.85 -11.02 -2.24
C LYS A 115 3.18 -11.70 -1.05
N GLY A 116 2.58 -12.87 -1.27
CA GLY A 116 2.00 -13.67 -0.20
C GLY A 116 3.08 -14.25 0.72
N GLU A 117 4.22 -14.64 0.14
CA GLU A 117 5.34 -15.20 0.89
C GLU A 117 6.09 -14.15 1.69
N LEU A 118 6.47 -13.01 1.11
CA LEU A 118 7.24 -11.97 1.80
C LEU A 118 6.46 -11.37 2.98
N PHE A 119 5.16 -11.12 2.83
CA PHE A 119 4.32 -10.66 3.94
C PHE A 119 4.16 -11.74 5.01
N ARG A 120 3.98 -13.01 4.62
CA ARG A 120 3.94 -14.14 5.57
C ARG A 120 5.27 -14.32 6.29
N THR A 121 6.41 -14.17 5.60
CA THR A 121 7.75 -14.23 6.16
C THR A 121 8.02 -13.05 7.09
N PHE A 122 7.53 -11.86 6.76
CA PHE A 122 7.66 -10.68 7.62
C PHE A 122 6.82 -10.81 8.90
N ILE A 123 5.55 -11.20 8.77
CA ILE A 123 4.66 -11.46 9.91
C ILE A 123 5.16 -12.65 10.73
N SER A 124 5.66 -13.72 10.12
CA SER A 124 6.21 -14.86 10.85
C SER A 124 7.50 -14.49 11.59
N ARG A 125 8.37 -13.65 11.03
CA ARG A 125 9.56 -13.14 11.73
C ARG A 125 9.20 -12.23 12.91
N ILE A 126 8.17 -11.40 12.78
CA ILE A 126 7.69 -10.53 13.87
C ILE A 126 6.98 -11.34 14.97
N LEU A 127 6.12 -12.29 14.60
CA LEU A 127 5.35 -13.08 15.56
C LEU A 127 6.19 -14.17 16.23
N ASN A 128 7.15 -14.77 15.52
CA ASN A 128 7.95 -15.90 16.04
C ASN A 128 9.32 -15.49 16.57
N GLY A 129 9.64 -14.18 16.64
CA GLY A 129 10.82 -13.62 17.29
C GLY A 129 12.08 -14.47 17.15
N ASP A 130 12.81 -14.28 16.05
CA ASP A 130 14.13 -14.85 15.73
C ASP A 130 14.62 -16.00 16.65
N LYS A 131 14.04 -17.19 16.45
CA LYS A 131 14.72 -18.45 16.82
C LYS A 131 15.56 -18.91 15.63
N SER A 132 16.59 -18.16 15.30
CA SER A 132 17.77 -18.72 14.62
C SER A 132 18.96 -18.59 15.56
N SER A 133 18.93 -19.43 16.59
CA SER A 133 20.13 -19.86 17.29
C SER A 133 20.71 -21.06 16.55
N GLU A 134 22.00 -20.94 16.21
CA GLU A 134 22.95 -22.00 15.82
C GLU A 134 22.83 -22.64 14.42
#